data_AF-A0A6A6R9W3-F1
#
_entry.id   AF-A0A6A6R9W3-F1
#
_cell.length_a   1.000
_cell.length_b   1.000
_cell.length_c   1.000
_cell.angle_alpha   90.00
_cell.angle_beta   90.00
_cell.angle_gamma   90.00
#
_symmetry.space_group_name_H-M   'P 1'
#
loop_
_entity.id
_entity.type
_entity.pdbx_description
1 polymer ?
#
loop_
_entity_poly.entity_id
_entity_poly.type
_entity_poly.pdbx_seq_one_letter_code
_entity_poly.pdbx_strand_id
1 'polypeptide(L)' 'MNPMWFRVFEAWAVTRLLQSPAFHRAVHGVHKRVMRLRHGTPMEELGGTNIDKPGPGLLEHFRKEIKDQLKDLPVVRRK' A
#
# COMPACT_ATOMS: atom_id res chain seq x y z
N MET A 1 -28.83 -7.33 -9.75
CA MET A 1 -27.78 -6.31 -9.95
C MET A 1 -27.27 -6.40 -11.38
N ASN A 2 -27.22 -5.28 -12.11
CA ASN A 2 -26.80 -5.29 -13.51
C ASN A 2 -25.28 -5.52 -13.62
N PRO A 3 -24.77 -6.50 -14.39
CA PRO A 3 -23.33 -6.80 -14.49
C PRO A 3 -22.49 -5.63 -15.01
N MET A 4 -23.09 -4.69 -15.76
CA MET A 4 -22.43 -3.45 -16.15
C MET A 4 -21.96 -2.62 -14.96
N TRP A 5 -22.74 -2.53 -13.88
CA TRP A 5 -22.35 -1.73 -12.71
C TRP A 5 -21.13 -2.32 -12.01
N PHE A 6 -20.99 -3.64 -12.01
CA PHE A 6 -19.82 -4.30 -11.44
C PHE A 6 -18.55 -4.00 -12.25
N ARG A 7 -18.65 -4.00 -13.58
CA ARG A 7 -17.55 -3.65 -14.49
C ARG A 7 -17.10 -2.19 -14.33
N VAL A 8 -18.05 -1.27 -14.16
CA VAL A 8 -17.74 0.14 -13.89
C VAL A 8 -17.05 0.30 -12.55
N PHE A 9 -17.55 -0.37 -11.51
CA PHE A 9 -16.93 -0.34 -10.18
C PHE A 9 -15.52 -0.94 -10.20
N GLU A 10 -15.33 -2.07 -10.87
CA GLU A 10 -14.03 -2.72 -11.04
C GLU A 10 -13.04 -1.80 -11.74
N ALA A 11 -13.42 -1.20 -12.87
CA ALA A 11 -12.56 -0.28 -13.61
C ALA A 11 -12.17 0.95 -12.76
N TRP A 12 -13.12 1.50 -12.00
CA TRP A 12 -12.86 2.59 -11.06
C TRP A 12 -11.89 2.17 -9.94
N ALA A 13 -12.13 1.02 -9.32
CA ALA A 13 -11.31 0.51 -8.22
C ALA A 13 -9.88 0.22 -8.68
N VAL A 14 -9.71 -0.41 -9.84
CA VAL A 14 -8.40 -0.69 -10.44
C VAL A 14 -7.67 0.61 -10.76
N THR A 15 -8.35 1.58 -11.38
CA THR A 15 -7.75 2.89 -11.69
C THR A 15 -7.31 3.61 -10.42
N ARG A 16 -8.16 3.62 -9.38
CA ARG A 16 -7.84 4.22 -8.09
C ARG A 16 -6.66 3.53 -7.39
N LEU A 17 -6.60 2.21 -7.50
CA LEU A 17 -5.50 1.42 -6.96
C LEU A 17 -4.18 1.73 -7.68
N LEU A 18 -4.19 1.78 -9.01
CA LEU A 18 -3.02 2.10 -9.83
C LEU A 18 -2.54 3.54 -9.65
N GLN A 19 -3.42 4.48 -9.29
CA GLN A 19 -3.03 5.86 -8.98
C GLN A 19 -2.43 6.03 -7.58
N SER A 20 -2.56 5.02 -6.69
CA SER A 20 -2.10 5.12 -5.31
C SER A 20 -0.56 4.97 -5.20
N PRO A 21 0.15 5.94 -4.62
CA PRO A 21 1.60 5.83 -4.38
C PRO A 21 1.95 4.66 -3.45
N ALA A 22 1.04 4.25 -2.57
CA ALA A 22 1.23 3.11 -1.68
C ALA A 22 1.24 1.79 -2.45
N PHE A 23 0.40 1.67 -3.49
CA PHE A 23 0.37 0.48 -4.34
C PHE A 23 1.70 0.29 -5.08
N HIS A 24 2.23 1.36 -5.66
CA HIS A 24 3.55 1.34 -6.32
C HIS A 24 4.68 0.94 -5.37
N ARG A 25 4.69 1.48 -4.14
CA ARG A 25 5.68 1.09 -3.11
C ARG A 25 5.55 -0.37 -2.69
N ALA A 26 4.33 -0.87 -2.55
CA ALA A 26 4.07 -2.26 -2.19
C ALA A 26 4.54 -3.22 -3.30
N VAL A 27 4.21 -2.93 -4.56
CA VAL A 27 4.66 -3.73 -5.71
C VAL A 27 6.19 -3.71 -5.81
N HIS A 28 6.84 -2.58 -5.54
CA HIS A 28 8.30 -2.50 -5.51
C HIS A 28 8.91 -3.42 -4.44
N GLY A 29 8.31 -3.52 -3.24
CA GLY A 29 8.73 -4.44 -2.20
C GLY A 29 8.52 -5.91 -2.55
N VAL A 30 7.38 -6.25 -3.17
CA VAL A 30 7.09 -7.60 -3.64
C VAL A 30 8.05 -7.99 -4.76
N HIS A 31 8.30 -7.09 -5.71
CA HIS A 31 9.25 -7.31 -6.79
C HIS A 31 10.64 -7.64 -6.22
N LYS A 32 11.13 -6.87 -5.25
CA LYS A 32 12.41 -7.16 -4.56
C LYS A 32 12.40 -8.54 -3.89
N ARG A 33 11.32 -8.91 -3.19
CA ARG A 33 11.20 -10.24 -2.56
C ARG A 33 11.17 -11.37 -3.57
N VAL A 34 10.42 -11.23 -4.65
CA VAL A 34 10.32 -12.25 -5.71
C VAL A 34 11.67 -12.38 -6.44
N MET A 35 12.34 -11.27 -6.72
CA MET A 35 13.66 -11.27 -7.35
C MET A 35 14.69 -11.97 -6.46
N ARG A 36 14.70 -11.68 -5.14
CA ARG A 36 15.54 -12.39 -4.15
C ARG A 36 15.26 -13.90 -4.12
N LEU A 37 13.99 -14.30 -4.13
CA LEU A 37 13.60 -15.71 -4.11
C LEU A 37 13.93 -16.44 -5.41
N ARG A 38 13.82 -15.76 -6.55
CA ARG A 38 13.98 -16.37 -7.89
C ARG A 38 15.43 -16.37 -8.38
N HIS A 39 16.20 -15.34 -8.06
CA HIS A 39 17.56 -15.15 -8.57
C HIS A 39 18.65 -15.28 -7.49
N GLY A 40 18.27 -15.53 -6.23
CA GLY A 40 19.21 -15.45 -5.10
C GLY A 40 19.51 -13.99 -4.72
N THR A 41 20.28 -13.76 -3.65
CA THR A 41 20.64 -12.41 -3.19
C THR A 41 21.46 -11.67 -4.26
N PRO A 42 20.93 -10.59 -4.87
CA PRO A 42 21.70 -9.79 -5.80
C PRO A 42 22.83 -9.06 -5.05
N MET A 43 24.06 -9.10 -5.58
CA MET A 43 25.24 -8.43 -5.00
C MET A 43 25.07 -6.92 -4.78
N GLU A 44 24.08 -6.30 -5.42
CA GLU A 44 23.74 -4.87 -5.26
C GLU A 44 23.14 -4.55 -3.87
N GLU A 45 22.73 -5.55 -3.09
CA GLU A 45 22.27 -5.37 -1.70
C GLU A 45 23.40 -5.08 -0.68
N LEU A 46 24.66 -5.13 -1.13
CA LEU A 46 25.82 -4.68 -0.34
C LEU A 46 26.08 -3.16 -0.44
N GLY A 47 25.39 -2.43 -1.32
CA GLY A 47 25.68 -1.02 -1.57
C GLY A 47 24.46 -0.18 -1.92
N GLY A 48 23.85 0.46 -0.92
CA GLY A 48 22.96 1.60 -1.14
C GLY A 48 21.59 1.49 -0.47
N THR A 49 21.52 1.94 0.78
CA THR A 49 20.28 2.23 1.53
C THR A 49 19.37 1.03 1.86
N ASN A 50 19.89 0.08 2.63
CA ASN A 50 19.05 -0.62 3.59
C ASN A 50 18.52 0.40 4.60
N ILE A 51 17.28 0.87 4.39
CA ILE A 51 16.50 1.57 5.41
C ILE A 51 15.99 0.49 6.38
N ASP A 52 16.92 -0.20 7.02
CA ASP A 52 16.69 -1.02 8.19
C ASP A 52 17.06 -0.14 9.39
N LYS A 53 16.27 0.93 9.58
CA LYS A 53 16.33 1.71 10.82
C LYS A 53 15.23 1.18 11.73
N PRO A 54 15.55 0.73 12.97
CA PRO A 54 14.56 0.30 13.95
C PRO A 54 13.87 1.52 14.58
N GLY A 55 13.19 2.31 13.75
CA GLY A 55 12.26 3.36 14.16
C GLY A 55 10.84 2.98 13.75
N PRO A 56 9.80 3.57 14.34
CA PRO A 56 8.41 3.29 13.98
C PRO A 56 8.25 3.43 12.46
N GLY A 57 7.89 2.33 11.82
CA GLY A 57 7.95 2.21 10.37
C GLY A 57 6.99 3.20 9.71
N LEU A 58 7.29 3.63 8.49
CA LEU A 58 6.38 4.48 7.69
C LEU A 58 4.96 3.88 7.60
N LEU A 59 4.87 2.54 7.62
CA LEU A 59 3.61 1.79 7.67
C LEU A 59 2.86 1.95 9.01
N GLU A 60 3.57 2.06 10.12
CA GLU A 60 3.00 2.25 11.46
C GLU A 60 2.44 3.67 11.59
N HIS A 61 3.17 4.68 11.10
CA HIS A 61 2.68 6.05 10.98
C HIS A 61 1.46 6.15 10.06
N PHE A 62 1.53 5.52 8.88
CA PHE A 62 0.43 5.51 7.93
C PHE A 62 -0.83 4.83 8.52
N ARG A 63 -0.65 3.71 9.22
CA ARG A 63 -1.75 3.01 9.91
C ARG A 63 -2.35 3.86 11.02
N LYS A 64 -1.52 4.56 11.79
CA LYS A 64 -1.97 5.46 12.85
C LYS A 64 -2.80 6.60 12.28
N GLU A 65 -2.33 7.22 11.20
CA GLU A 65 -3.03 8.32 10.55
C GLU A 65 -4.36 7.92 9.92
N ILE A 66 -4.43 6.74 9.29
CA ILE A 66 -5.71 6.17 8.81
C ILE A 66 -6.66 5.92 9.99
N LYS A 67 -6.17 5.38 11.10
CA LYS A 67 -6.98 5.08 12.29
C LYS A 67 -7.51 6.35 12.95
N ASP A 68 -6.67 7.37 13.05
CA ASP A 68 -7.04 8.67 13.62
C ASP A 68 -8.10 9.35 12.73
N GLN A 69 -7.93 9.34 11.40
CA GLN A 69 -8.95 9.83 10.46
C GLN A 69 -10.27 9.03 10.52
N LEU A 70 -10.19 7.71 10.73
CA LEU A 70 -11.39 6.86 10.88
C LEU A 70 -12.13 7.12 12.19
N LYS A 71 -11.40 7.54 13.22
CA LYS A 71 -11.94 7.87 14.54
C LYS A 71 -12.50 9.29 14.59
N ASP A 72 -11.93 10.21 13.80
CA ASP A 72 -12.38 11.59 13.63
C ASP A 72 -13.50 11.76 12.59
N LEU A 73 -13.91 10.67 11.92
CA LEU A 73 -15.16 10.67 11.16
C LEU A 73 -16.31 11.01 12.12
N PRO A 74 -17.00 12.14 11.95
CA PRO A 74 -18.08 12.52 12.84
C PRO A 74 -19.17 11.45 12.72
N VAL A 75 -19.40 10.70 13.79
CA VAL A 75 -20.64 9.94 13.94
C VAL A 75 -21.74 10.98 13.94
N VAL A 76 -22.36 11.21 12.78
CA VAL A 76 -23.55 12.04 12.64
C VAL A 76 -24.62 11.36 13.48
N ARG A 77 -24.70 11.74 14.76
CA ARG A 77 -25.87 11.43 15.60
C ARG A 77 -27.03 12.17 14.98
N ARG A 78 -27.82 11.46 14.17
CA ARG A 78 -29.17 11.92 13.86
C ARG A 78 -29.95 11.88 15.18
N LYS A 79 -30.46 13.05 15.58
CA LYS A 79 -31.48 13.19 16.63
C LYS A 79 -32.79 12.56 16.13
#